data_AF-A0A8H6W1F1-F1
#
_entry.id   AF-A0A8H6W1F1-F1
#
_cell.length_a   1.000
_cell.length_b   1.000
_cell.length_c   1.000
_cell.angle_alpha   90.00
_cell.angle_beta   90.00
_cell.angle_gamma   90.00
#
_symmetry.space_group_name_H-M   'P 1'
#
loop_
_entity.id
_entity.type
_entity.pdbx_description
1 polymer ?
#
loop_
_entity_poly.entity_id
_entity_poly.type
_entity_poly.pdbx_seq_one_letter_code
_entity_poly.pdbx_strand_id
1 'polypeptide(L)'
;MHQVFIRVFLVLFAYFATASAHAIVVQRDSDISWTLQGCYTDTSTSRTLGGSSAISDDMTIETCQSFCSEGGFNLAGVELGSQCFCDNGIQATGATADIANCNAACSGDDTEICGGEGFINIYWNGAPQTCLSFNHTTTSNVQAVYVSPPTTGPASVPIYALIIFLARGFAFEILSTGFNAFNFVSLTNGGLKATSATQPSRAVSLSALPGDSPTFVMVTPLPAALPAYCMMPNPFPGQDGTVLAVNGRSDLWALCANTSAAGRVDLVFDPIPNHPRYELANCRSVYLTLTDA
;
A
#
# COMPACT_ATOMS: atom_id res chain seq x y z
N MET A 1 25.61 43.99 -17.59
CA MET A 1 26.34 42.75 -17.25
C MET A 1 27.32 43.08 -16.13
N HIS A 2 26.97 42.78 -14.88
CA HIS A 2 27.78 42.77 -13.65
C HIS A 2 26.75 42.89 -12.52
N GLN A 3 26.62 41.88 -11.65
CA GLN A 3 25.94 41.88 -10.32
C GLN A 3 25.37 40.48 -9.96
N VAL A 4 26.15 39.38 -10.07
CA VAL A 4 25.76 38.08 -9.45
C VAL A 4 26.93 37.31 -8.80
N PHE A 5 28.19 37.70 -8.96
CA PHE A 5 29.35 36.87 -8.57
C PHE A 5 29.99 37.16 -7.19
N ILE A 6 29.29 37.78 -6.24
CA ILE A 6 29.84 38.11 -4.90
C ILE A 6 28.96 37.54 -3.79
N ARG A 7 28.92 36.22 -3.60
CA ARG A 7 28.46 35.56 -2.35
C ARG A 7 29.04 34.16 -2.13
N VAL A 8 30.25 33.87 -2.61
CA VAL A 8 30.85 32.51 -2.51
C VAL A 8 32.01 32.41 -1.50
N PHE A 9 32.45 33.49 -0.83
CA PHE A 9 33.77 33.47 -0.19
C PHE A 9 33.89 33.83 1.31
N LEU A 10 32.82 33.82 2.12
CA LEU A 10 32.93 34.42 3.47
C LEU A 10 32.25 33.71 4.65
N VAL A 11 32.24 32.38 4.73
CA VAL A 11 31.99 31.68 6.02
C VAL A 11 32.79 30.38 6.12
N LEU A 12 34.11 30.50 6.19
CA LEU A 12 35.02 29.46 6.70
C LEU A 12 35.70 30.06 7.94
N PHE A 13 35.65 29.32 9.05
CA PHE A 13 36.05 29.68 10.43
C PHE A 13 35.03 30.43 11.28
N ALA A 14 34.16 29.67 11.95
CA ALA A 14 34.09 29.61 13.43
C ALA A 14 32.76 28.98 13.85
N TYR A 15 32.72 27.66 13.99
CA TYR A 15 31.79 27.01 14.92
C TYR A 15 32.36 25.63 15.29
N PHE A 16 33.10 25.58 16.40
CA PHE A 16 33.29 24.33 17.13
C PHE A 16 31.92 23.98 17.72
N ALA A 17 31.13 23.20 16.98
CA ALA A 17 29.91 22.61 17.50
C ALA A 17 30.31 21.44 18.42
N THR A 18 30.04 21.59 19.71
CA THR A 18 30.01 20.48 20.66
C THR A 18 29.02 19.44 20.16
N ALA A 19 29.51 18.27 19.76
CA ALA A 19 28.65 17.13 19.46
C ALA A 19 27.96 16.67 20.75
N SER A 20 26.74 17.16 20.99
CA SER A 20 25.85 16.55 21.97
C SER A 20 25.32 15.26 21.35
N ALA A 21 25.78 14.12 21.86
CA ALA A 21 25.15 12.83 21.61
C ALA A 21 23.71 12.90 22.14
N HIS A 22 22.76 13.23 21.26
CA HIS A 22 21.37 12.93 21.53
C HIS A 22 21.24 11.41 21.40
N ALA A 23 21.07 10.73 22.53
CA ALA A 23 20.48 9.41 22.51
C ALA A 23 19.15 9.55 21.77
N ILE A 24 18.99 8.82 20.66
CA ILE A 24 17.66 8.58 20.08
C ILE A 24 16.92 7.80 21.15
N VAL A 25 16.09 8.50 21.92
CA VAL A 25 15.05 7.85 22.71
C VAL A 25 14.06 7.36 21.68
N VAL A 26 14.08 6.06 21.37
CA VAL A 26 12.94 5.40 20.73
C VAL A 26 11.78 5.60 21.71
N GLN A 27 10.94 6.60 21.45
CA GLN A 27 9.70 6.78 22.18
C GLN A 27 8.94 5.47 21.99
N ARG A 28 8.61 4.78 23.09
CA ARG A 28 7.78 3.59 23.05
C ARG A 28 6.45 4.02 22.47
N ASP A 29 6.17 3.57 21.25
CA ASP A 29 5.04 4.00 20.45
C ASP A 29 3.74 3.62 21.18
N SER A 30 3.08 4.63 21.74
CA SER A 30 1.78 4.50 22.40
C SER A 30 0.62 4.71 21.42
N ASP A 31 0.90 4.90 20.12
CA ASP A 31 -0.09 5.29 19.10
C ASP A 31 -0.23 4.23 17.99
N ILE A 32 0.42 3.07 18.11
CA ILE A 32 0.20 1.95 17.18
C ILE A 32 -1.17 1.31 17.45
N SER A 33 -2.16 1.72 16.66
CA SER A 33 -3.45 1.03 16.59
C SER A 33 -3.36 -0.15 15.63
N TRP A 34 -3.38 -1.37 16.18
CA TRP A 34 -3.49 -2.58 15.39
C TRP A 34 -4.94 -2.82 14.95
N THR A 35 -5.13 -3.20 13.69
CA THR A 35 -6.45 -3.48 13.10
C THR A 35 -6.52 -4.95 12.69
N LEU A 36 -7.57 -5.66 13.12
CA LEU A 36 -7.84 -7.03 12.68
C LEU A 36 -8.07 -7.05 11.15
N GLN A 37 -7.24 -7.80 10.45
CA GLN A 37 -7.35 -8.03 9.01
C GLN A 37 -8.34 -9.16 8.71
N GLY A 38 -8.36 -10.21 9.53
CA GLY A 38 -9.32 -11.32 9.39
C GLY A 38 -8.76 -12.65 9.91
N CYS A 39 -9.49 -13.73 9.60
CA CYS A 39 -9.08 -15.11 9.85
C CYS A 39 -8.51 -15.73 8.58
N TYR A 40 -7.39 -16.43 8.71
CA TYR A 40 -6.69 -17.06 7.60
C TYR A 40 -6.38 -18.52 7.93
N THR A 41 -6.35 -19.40 6.92
CA THR A 41 -5.80 -20.74 7.08
C THR A 41 -4.33 -20.63 7.45
N ASP A 42 -3.85 -21.44 8.37
CA ASP A 42 -2.43 -21.55 8.69
C ASP A 42 -2.09 -23.01 8.96
N THR A 43 -0.93 -23.48 8.49
CA THR A 43 -0.52 -24.86 8.76
C THR A 43 0.97 -24.91 9.03
N SER A 44 1.40 -25.89 9.84
CA SER A 44 2.80 -26.05 10.21
C SER A 44 3.76 -26.24 9.03
N THR A 45 3.28 -26.78 7.91
CA THR A 45 4.06 -26.98 6.67
C THR A 45 3.96 -25.82 5.68
N SER A 46 3.05 -24.89 5.90
CA SER A 46 2.71 -23.84 4.93
C SER A 46 2.20 -22.62 5.70
N ARG A 47 3.14 -21.94 6.36
CA ARG A 47 2.84 -20.83 7.26
C ARG A 47 2.31 -19.61 6.54
N THR A 48 1.31 -18.97 7.14
CA THR A 48 0.71 -17.73 6.63
C THR A 48 1.53 -16.50 7.00
N LEU A 49 2.12 -16.50 8.20
CA LEU A 49 3.13 -15.54 8.65
C LEU A 49 4.41 -16.33 8.92
N GLY A 50 5.44 -16.10 8.09
CA GLY A 50 6.67 -16.92 8.05
C GLY A 50 7.89 -16.28 8.71
N GLY A 51 7.74 -15.11 9.31
CA GLY A 51 8.83 -14.38 9.98
C GLY A 51 9.14 -14.93 11.36
N SER A 52 9.03 -14.08 12.39
CA SER A 52 9.30 -14.49 13.78
C SER A 52 8.11 -15.21 14.39
N SER A 53 8.33 -16.02 15.42
CA SER A 53 7.25 -16.66 16.17
C SER A 53 7.60 -16.86 17.64
N ALA A 54 6.57 -16.97 18.47
CA ALA A 54 6.66 -17.23 19.90
C ALA A 54 5.47 -18.09 20.36
N ILE A 55 5.65 -18.78 21.49
CA ILE A 55 4.57 -19.49 22.19
C ILE A 55 4.59 -19.01 23.64
N SER A 56 3.42 -18.72 24.21
CA SER A 56 3.27 -18.29 25.59
C SER A 56 2.03 -18.91 26.22
N ASP A 57 2.14 -19.30 27.49
CA ASP A 57 1.00 -19.71 28.31
C ASP A 57 0.16 -18.51 28.78
N ASP A 58 0.71 -17.29 28.68
CA ASP A 58 0.03 -16.02 29.00
C ASP A 58 -0.19 -15.19 27.71
N MET A 59 -0.56 -15.83 26.60
CA MET A 59 -0.72 -15.15 25.31
C MET A 59 -2.00 -14.30 25.29
N THR A 60 -1.87 -13.08 24.79
CA THR A 60 -2.98 -12.15 24.48
C THR A 60 -2.73 -11.57 23.10
N ILE A 61 -3.74 -10.91 22.52
CA ILE A 61 -3.58 -10.21 21.25
C ILE A 61 -2.48 -9.14 21.38
N GLU A 62 -2.47 -8.37 22.47
CA GLU A 62 -1.53 -7.27 22.71
C GLU A 62 -0.10 -7.75 22.96
N THR A 63 0.08 -8.89 23.63
CA THR A 63 1.42 -9.46 23.85
C THR A 63 2.02 -9.94 22.53
N CYS A 64 1.23 -10.55 21.65
CA CYS A 64 1.69 -10.90 20.31
C CYS A 64 2.00 -9.66 19.45
N GLN A 65 1.11 -8.66 19.45
CA GLN A 65 1.33 -7.39 18.74
C GLN A 65 2.60 -6.68 19.22
N SER A 66 2.84 -6.64 20.53
CA SER A 66 4.05 -6.06 21.13
C SER A 66 5.30 -6.82 20.68
N PHE A 67 5.28 -8.16 20.74
CA PHE A 67 6.38 -9.00 20.28
C PHE A 67 6.73 -8.73 18.81
N CYS A 68 5.72 -8.65 17.94
CA CYS A 68 5.94 -8.38 16.52
C CYS A 68 6.44 -6.94 16.28
N SER A 69 5.86 -5.95 16.96
CA SER A 69 6.31 -4.55 16.85
C SER A 69 7.77 -4.38 17.29
N GLU A 70 8.16 -4.99 18.42
CA GLU A 70 9.53 -4.96 18.93
C GLU A 70 10.50 -5.69 17.99
N GLY A 71 10.02 -6.74 17.31
CA GLY A 71 10.74 -7.44 16.25
C GLY A 71 10.85 -6.68 14.92
N GLY A 72 10.22 -5.49 14.80
CA GLY A 72 10.21 -4.71 13.57
C GLY A 72 9.27 -5.25 12.49
N PHE A 73 8.23 -5.99 12.90
CA PHE A 73 7.20 -6.53 12.03
C PHE A 73 5.91 -5.69 12.10
N ASN A 74 5.23 -5.57 10.97
CA ASN A 74 3.98 -4.83 10.87
C ASN A 74 2.72 -5.72 10.91
N LEU A 75 2.87 -7.04 10.76
CA LEU A 75 1.82 -8.03 10.96
C LEU A 75 2.12 -8.86 12.21
N ALA A 76 1.05 -9.09 12.99
CA ALA A 76 1.02 -9.98 14.13
C ALA A 76 -0.12 -10.96 13.93
N GLY A 77 0.10 -12.24 14.18
CA GLY A 77 -0.93 -13.26 14.05
C GLY A 77 -0.94 -14.19 15.24
N VAL A 78 -2.13 -14.49 15.74
CA VAL A 78 -2.35 -15.37 16.89
C VAL A 78 -3.06 -16.65 16.44
N GLU A 79 -2.55 -17.79 16.90
CA GLU A 79 -3.06 -19.13 16.55
C GLU A 79 -3.12 -20.02 17.81
N LEU A 80 -4.11 -20.93 17.84
CA LEU A 80 -4.26 -21.96 18.89
C LEU A 80 -4.22 -21.42 20.33
N GLY A 81 -4.69 -20.19 20.55
CA GLY A 81 -4.76 -19.56 21.86
C GLY A 81 -3.43 -19.10 22.45
N SER A 82 -2.30 -19.68 22.02
CA SER A 82 -1.00 -19.58 22.70
C SER A 82 0.17 -19.22 21.77
N GLN A 83 -0.05 -19.26 20.45
CA GLN A 83 1.00 -19.06 19.47
C GLN A 83 0.89 -17.66 18.88
N CYS A 84 2.06 -17.06 18.63
CA CYS A 84 2.20 -15.77 17.98
C CYS A 84 3.16 -15.91 16.79
N PHE A 85 2.81 -15.27 15.68
CA PHE A 85 3.58 -15.22 14.45
C PHE A 85 3.66 -13.79 13.95
N CYS A 86 4.79 -13.44 13.35
CA CYS A 86 5.06 -12.10 12.85
C CYS A 86 5.54 -12.17 11.41
N ASP A 87 5.15 -11.18 10.61
CA ASP A 87 5.70 -11.00 9.28
C ASP A 87 5.56 -9.53 8.85
N ASN A 88 6.12 -9.19 7.68
CA ASN A 88 5.88 -7.92 7.01
C ASN A 88 5.00 -8.06 5.75
N GLY A 89 4.44 -9.24 5.54
CA GLY A 89 3.50 -9.58 4.48
C GLY A 89 2.82 -10.92 4.73
N ILE A 90 1.56 -11.06 4.30
CA ILE A 90 0.85 -12.35 4.31
C ILE A 90 1.43 -13.21 3.18
N GLN A 91 1.90 -14.41 3.51
CA GLN A 91 2.49 -15.32 2.52
C GLN A 91 1.41 -15.85 1.56
N ALA A 92 1.79 -16.22 0.33
CA ALA A 92 0.85 -16.68 -0.71
C ALA A 92 0.06 -17.96 -0.33
N THR A 93 0.50 -18.64 0.72
CA THR A 93 -0.11 -19.81 1.35
C THR A 93 -1.30 -19.47 2.25
N GLY A 94 -1.41 -18.21 2.67
CA GLY A 94 -2.50 -17.71 3.50
C GLY A 94 -3.75 -17.47 2.70
N ALA A 95 -4.65 -18.45 2.69
CA ALA A 95 -6.01 -18.25 2.25
C ALA A 95 -6.89 -17.78 3.40
N THR A 96 -7.99 -17.15 3.08
CA THR A 96 -8.86 -16.53 4.08
C THR A 96 -9.97 -17.47 4.48
N ALA A 97 -10.34 -17.43 5.75
CA ALA A 97 -11.32 -18.31 6.35
C ALA A 97 -12.46 -17.51 6.98
N ASP A 98 -13.58 -18.18 7.22
CA ASP A 98 -14.65 -17.64 8.06
C ASP A 98 -14.09 -17.34 9.46
N ILE A 99 -14.43 -16.17 10.01
CA ILE A 99 -14.03 -15.76 11.35
C ILE A 99 -14.46 -16.77 12.42
N ALA A 100 -15.52 -17.55 12.16
CA ALA A 100 -15.98 -18.61 13.06
C ALA A 100 -14.97 -19.75 13.26
N ASN A 101 -13.99 -19.92 12.35
CA ASN A 101 -12.91 -20.90 12.52
C ASN A 101 -11.79 -20.39 13.45
N CYS A 102 -11.68 -19.08 13.58
CA CYS A 102 -10.80 -18.42 14.52
C CYS A 102 -11.57 -18.19 15.82
N ASN A 103 -11.70 -19.22 16.66
CA ASN A 103 -12.56 -19.23 17.85
C ASN A 103 -11.85 -19.73 19.12
N ALA A 104 -10.53 -19.92 19.09
CA ALA A 104 -9.75 -20.28 20.27
C ALA A 104 -9.60 -19.08 21.19
N ALA A 105 -9.91 -19.25 22.47
CA ALA A 105 -9.63 -18.23 23.49
C ALA A 105 -8.12 -18.05 23.67
N CYS A 106 -7.66 -16.83 23.92
CA CYS A 106 -6.26 -16.59 24.25
C CYS A 106 -5.90 -17.20 25.61
N SER A 107 -4.68 -17.71 25.77
CA SER A 107 -4.25 -18.40 26.99
C SER A 107 -4.05 -17.47 28.18
N GLY A 108 -3.74 -16.20 27.93
CA GLY A 108 -3.58 -15.14 28.93
C GLY A 108 -4.81 -14.27 29.17
N ASP A 109 -5.81 -14.30 28.27
CA ASP A 109 -7.11 -13.62 28.45
C ASP A 109 -8.22 -14.37 27.69
N ASP A 110 -9.13 -15.01 28.41
CA ASP A 110 -10.19 -15.83 27.81
C ASP A 110 -11.33 -15.03 27.19
N THR A 111 -11.29 -13.69 27.31
CA THR A 111 -12.24 -12.78 26.65
C THR A 111 -11.81 -12.40 25.23
N GLU A 112 -10.57 -12.72 24.88
CA GLU A 112 -9.97 -12.49 23.56
C GLU A 112 -9.94 -13.76 22.70
N ILE A 113 -9.91 -13.57 21.39
CA ILE A 113 -9.89 -14.67 20.41
C ILE A 113 -8.55 -14.70 19.67
N CYS A 114 -7.82 -15.80 19.85
CA CYS A 114 -6.46 -16.04 19.38
C CYS A 114 -6.38 -17.18 18.36
N GLY A 115 -7.02 -17.01 17.21
CA GLY A 115 -6.97 -17.97 16.10
C GLY A 115 -7.80 -19.23 16.34
N GLY A 116 -7.34 -20.35 15.80
CA GLY A 116 -7.99 -21.65 15.87
C GLY A 116 -7.04 -22.76 15.42
N GLU A 117 -7.49 -24.00 15.42
CA GLU A 117 -6.66 -25.12 14.94
C GLU A 117 -6.49 -25.04 13.42
N GLY A 118 -5.30 -24.65 12.98
CA GLY A 118 -5.00 -24.42 11.56
C GLY A 118 -5.57 -23.10 11.03
N PHE A 119 -5.87 -22.15 11.91
CA PHE A 119 -6.41 -20.84 11.56
C PHE A 119 -5.78 -19.73 12.41
N ILE A 120 -5.39 -18.63 11.78
CA ILE A 120 -4.69 -17.51 12.41
C ILE A 120 -5.51 -16.22 12.27
N ASN A 121 -5.72 -15.48 13.37
CA ASN A 121 -6.19 -14.08 13.29
C ASN A 121 -5.00 -13.19 13.00
N ILE A 122 -5.05 -12.39 11.95
CA ILE A 122 -3.97 -11.47 11.58
C ILE A 122 -4.37 -10.04 11.91
N TYR A 123 -3.47 -9.33 12.58
CA TYR A 123 -3.56 -7.91 12.91
C TYR A 123 -2.47 -7.14 12.17
N TRP A 124 -2.79 -5.94 11.76
CA TRP A 124 -1.85 -5.04 11.07
C TRP A 124 -1.79 -3.69 11.77
N ASN A 125 -0.58 -3.17 11.91
CA ASN A 125 -0.29 -1.96 12.67
C ASN A 125 -0.35 -0.65 11.86
N GLY A 126 -0.80 -0.71 10.60
CA GLY A 126 -0.86 0.44 9.70
C GLY A 126 0.45 0.78 9.00
N ALA A 127 1.57 0.14 9.37
CA ALA A 127 2.87 0.38 8.75
C ALA A 127 2.95 -0.24 7.34
N PRO A 128 3.67 0.38 6.39
CA PRO A 128 3.85 -0.13 5.04
C PRO A 128 4.28 -1.61 4.98
N GLN A 129 3.57 -2.42 4.19
CA GLN A 129 3.87 -3.82 3.91
C GLN A 129 5.12 -3.94 3.03
N THR A 130 5.89 -5.03 3.18
CA THR A 130 7.08 -5.25 2.34
C THR A 130 6.67 -5.43 0.89
N CYS A 131 7.13 -4.52 0.03
CA CYS A 131 7.02 -4.65 -1.41
C CYS A 131 7.65 -5.96 -1.89
N LEU A 132 6.91 -6.72 -2.69
CA LEU A 132 7.48 -7.83 -3.43
C LEU A 132 8.44 -7.28 -4.49
N SER A 133 9.62 -7.90 -4.61
CA SER A 133 10.57 -7.59 -5.69
C SER A 133 10.00 -8.06 -7.02
N PHE A 134 9.18 -7.22 -7.66
CA PHE A 134 8.48 -7.54 -8.90
C PHE A 134 9.01 -6.66 -10.04
N ASN A 135 9.76 -7.27 -10.97
CA ASN A 135 9.92 -6.73 -12.31
C ASN A 135 8.85 -7.36 -13.20
N HIS A 136 7.68 -6.71 -13.28
CA HIS A 136 6.60 -7.10 -14.17
C HIS A 136 6.81 -6.42 -15.52
N THR A 137 7.55 -7.10 -16.40
CA THR A 137 7.91 -6.58 -17.72
C THR A 137 6.84 -6.82 -18.78
N THR A 138 5.79 -7.60 -18.46
CA THR A 138 4.62 -7.80 -19.31
C THR A 138 3.59 -6.70 -19.08
N THR A 139 2.74 -6.47 -20.08
CA THR A 139 1.63 -5.53 -19.99
C THR A 139 0.49 -6.17 -19.22
N SER A 140 -0.06 -5.46 -18.23
CA SER A 140 -1.20 -5.89 -17.41
C SER A 140 -2.36 -4.93 -17.54
N ASN A 141 -3.58 -5.46 -17.51
CA ASN A 141 -4.77 -4.65 -17.24
C ASN A 141 -4.82 -4.26 -15.76
N VAL A 142 -5.24 -3.03 -15.46
CA VAL A 142 -5.47 -2.56 -14.09
C VAL A 142 -6.96 -2.56 -13.78
N GLN A 143 -7.35 -3.17 -12.66
CA GLN A 143 -8.71 -3.09 -12.14
C GLN A 143 -8.72 -2.54 -10.72
N ALA A 144 -9.67 -1.66 -10.43
CA ALA A 144 -10.00 -1.26 -9.08
C ALA A 144 -11.16 -2.13 -8.57
N VAL A 145 -10.92 -2.87 -7.50
CA VAL A 145 -11.92 -3.73 -6.85
C VAL A 145 -12.40 -3.04 -5.59
N TYR A 146 -13.72 -2.91 -5.42
CA TYR A 146 -14.29 -2.26 -4.25
C TYR A 146 -14.08 -3.10 -2.99
N VAL A 147 -13.57 -2.48 -1.93
CA VAL A 147 -13.46 -3.12 -0.60
C VAL A 147 -14.85 -3.48 -0.08
N SER A 148 -15.82 -2.59 -0.30
CA SER A 148 -17.24 -2.84 -0.03
C SER A 148 -18.04 -2.64 -1.32
N PRO A 149 -18.31 -3.73 -2.08
CA PRO A 149 -19.01 -3.64 -3.35
C PRO A 149 -20.39 -2.96 -3.20
N PRO A 150 -20.80 -2.12 -4.17
CA PRO A 150 -22.14 -1.53 -4.16
C PRO A 150 -23.21 -2.62 -4.34
N THR A 151 -24.38 -2.41 -3.74
CA THR A 151 -25.54 -3.32 -3.87
C THR A 151 -26.05 -3.43 -5.32
N THR A 152 -25.79 -2.41 -6.13
CA THR A 152 -26.13 -2.34 -7.54
C THR A 152 -24.90 -1.86 -8.32
N GLY A 153 -24.45 -2.65 -9.29
CA GLY A 153 -23.28 -2.34 -10.12
C GLY A 153 -22.21 -3.43 -10.05
N PRO A 154 -21.08 -3.25 -10.75
CA PRO A 154 -19.99 -4.22 -10.75
C PRO A 154 -19.16 -4.12 -9.46
N ALA A 155 -18.60 -5.25 -9.03
CA ALA A 155 -17.69 -5.32 -7.87
C ALA A 155 -16.29 -4.76 -8.17
N SER A 156 -15.93 -4.63 -9.45
CA SER A 156 -14.70 -4.00 -9.91
C SER A 156 -14.96 -3.08 -11.11
N VAL A 157 -14.05 -2.14 -11.33
CA VAL A 157 -14.06 -1.26 -12.49
C VAL A 157 -12.68 -1.19 -13.13
N PRO A 158 -12.59 -1.22 -14.47
CA PRO A 158 -11.32 -1.04 -15.15
C PRO A 158 -10.77 0.37 -14.93
N ILE A 159 -9.46 0.44 -14.72
CA ILE A 159 -8.73 1.71 -14.61
C ILE A 159 -8.05 2.00 -15.95
N TYR A 160 -8.22 3.25 -16.39
CA TYR A 160 -7.67 3.76 -17.63
C TYR A 160 -6.78 4.96 -17.38
N ALA A 161 -5.79 5.12 -18.25
CA ALA A 161 -4.92 6.27 -18.33
C ALA A 161 -5.53 7.38 -19.18
N LEU A 162 -5.80 8.54 -18.56
CA LEU A 162 -6.17 9.76 -19.25
C LEU A 162 -4.92 10.62 -19.49
N ILE A 163 -4.52 10.78 -20.76
CA ILE A 163 -3.35 11.56 -21.16
C ILE A 163 -3.75 12.99 -21.51
N ILE A 164 -3.09 13.97 -20.89
CA ILE A 164 -3.27 15.39 -21.13
C ILE A 164 -1.97 15.95 -21.72
N PHE A 165 -2.01 16.30 -23.01
CA PHE A 165 -0.90 16.94 -23.70
C PHE A 165 -0.92 18.45 -23.46
N LEU A 166 0.15 18.99 -22.87
CA LEU A 166 0.27 20.43 -22.62
C LEU A 166 1.20 21.11 -23.63
N ALA A 167 2.26 20.42 -24.04
CA ALA A 167 3.20 20.88 -25.06
C ALA A 167 3.84 19.69 -25.78
N ARG A 168 4.57 19.96 -26.86
CA ARG A 168 5.29 18.93 -27.59
C ARG A 168 6.35 18.29 -26.68
N GLY A 169 6.18 16.99 -26.40
CA GLY A 169 7.08 16.24 -25.52
C GLY A 169 6.86 16.47 -24.02
N PHE A 170 5.73 17.07 -23.63
CA PHE A 170 5.32 17.23 -22.24
C PHE A 170 3.84 16.88 -22.08
N ALA A 171 3.56 15.77 -21.39
CA ALA A 171 2.21 15.34 -21.04
C ALA A 171 2.17 14.83 -19.61
N PHE A 172 1.00 15.01 -18.98
CA PHE A 172 0.66 14.32 -17.74
C PHE A 172 -0.37 13.25 -18.02
N GLU A 173 -0.33 12.20 -17.21
CA GLU A 173 -1.32 11.14 -17.23
C GLU A 173 -1.93 11.00 -15.84
N ILE A 174 -3.23 10.71 -15.81
CA ILE A 174 -3.99 10.47 -14.58
C ILE A 174 -4.75 9.17 -14.74
N LEU A 175 -4.76 8.32 -13.72
CA LEU A 175 -5.57 7.10 -13.69
C LEU A 175 -7.02 7.42 -13.29
N SER A 176 -7.97 7.01 -14.11
CA SER A 176 -9.41 7.28 -13.95
C SER A 176 -10.24 6.11 -14.45
N THR A 177 -11.49 6.03 -14.02
CA THR A 177 -12.50 5.18 -14.65
C THR A 177 -13.09 5.89 -15.88
N GLY A 178 -13.63 5.14 -16.84
CA GLY A 178 -14.58 5.69 -17.84
C GLY A 178 -14.02 6.27 -19.13
N PHE A 179 -12.75 6.04 -19.50
CA PHE A 179 -12.20 6.46 -20.80
C PHE A 179 -11.50 5.29 -21.48
N ASN A 180 -12.00 4.84 -22.64
CA ASN A 180 -11.35 3.79 -23.44
C ASN A 180 -10.08 4.28 -24.16
N ALA A 181 -9.15 4.91 -23.44
CA ALA A 181 -7.89 5.41 -23.99
C ALA A 181 -6.82 4.31 -23.92
N PHE A 182 -6.38 3.96 -22.71
CA PHE A 182 -5.38 2.90 -22.48
C PHE A 182 -5.61 2.27 -21.10
N ASN A 183 -5.64 0.94 -21.02
CA ASN A 183 -5.88 0.18 -19.79
C ASN A 183 -4.69 -0.73 -19.40
N PHE A 184 -3.55 -0.60 -20.08
CA PHE A 184 -2.40 -1.46 -19.85
C PHE A 184 -1.27 -0.72 -19.12
N VAL A 185 -0.68 -1.36 -18.12
CA VAL A 185 0.49 -0.88 -17.38
C VAL A 185 1.56 -1.97 -17.29
N SER A 186 2.80 -1.54 -17.04
CA SER A 186 3.93 -2.40 -16.68
C SER A 186 4.59 -1.85 -15.43
N LEU A 187 5.17 -2.73 -14.60
CA LEU A 187 5.88 -2.33 -13.38
C LEU A 187 7.37 -2.65 -13.53
N THR A 188 8.21 -1.63 -13.58
CA THR A 188 9.66 -1.80 -13.73
C THR A 188 10.39 -1.01 -12.65
N ASN A 189 11.24 -1.68 -11.87
CA ASN A 189 11.99 -1.07 -10.76
C ASN A 189 11.11 -0.26 -9.78
N GLY A 190 9.90 -0.75 -9.48
CA GLY A 190 8.95 -0.07 -8.61
C GLY A 190 8.36 1.24 -9.17
N GLY A 191 8.51 1.47 -10.47
CA GLY A 191 7.79 2.49 -11.21
C GLY A 191 6.66 1.88 -12.03
N LEU A 192 5.49 2.51 -12.00
CA LEU A 192 4.38 2.14 -12.88
C LEU A 192 4.50 2.91 -14.20
N LYS A 193 4.51 2.18 -15.32
CA LYS A 193 4.56 2.73 -16.66
C LYS A 193 3.30 2.30 -17.41
N ALA A 194 2.42 3.24 -17.70
CA ALA A 194 1.34 2.99 -18.65
C ALA A 194 1.92 2.75 -20.05
N THR A 195 1.43 1.71 -20.70
CA THR A 195 1.91 1.25 -22.00
C THR A 195 0.78 1.35 -23.02
N SER A 196 0.95 2.21 -24.02
CA SER A 196 0.12 2.17 -25.22
C SER A 196 0.67 1.13 -26.21
N ALA A 197 -0.22 0.34 -26.83
CA ALA A 197 0.13 -0.61 -27.89
C ALA A 197 0.66 0.07 -29.17
N THR A 198 0.37 1.37 -29.35
CA THR A 198 0.72 2.13 -30.57
C THR A 198 1.78 3.20 -30.34
N GLN A 199 2.10 3.55 -29.08
CA GLN A 199 3.20 4.47 -28.70
C GLN A 199 3.93 3.98 -27.45
N PRO A 200 5.03 3.21 -27.59
CA PRO A 200 5.78 2.64 -26.45
C PRO A 200 6.62 3.65 -25.64
N SER A 201 6.45 4.97 -25.85
CA SER A 201 7.24 6.02 -25.21
C SER A 201 6.85 6.27 -23.74
N ARG A 202 7.34 5.37 -22.88
CA ARG A 202 8.01 5.66 -21.60
C ARG A 202 7.46 6.81 -20.73
N ALA A 203 6.23 6.74 -20.26
CA ALA A 203 5.84 7.51 -19.08
C ALA A 203 6.59 6.99 -17.83
N VAL A 204 6.91 7.86 -16.89
CA VAL A 204 7.50 7.50 -15.59
C VAL A 204 6.54 7.96 -14.50
N SER A 205 6.23 7.06 -13.56
CA SER A 205 5.42 7.39 -12.39
C SER A 205 6.13 8.37 -11.47
N LEU A 206 5.39 9.37 -11.00
CA LEU A 206 5.76 10.14 -9.82
C LEU A 206 5.16 9.45 -8.59
N SER A 207 5.82 9.56 -7.44
CA SER A 207 5.25 9.06 -6.17
C SER A 207 3.86 9.67 -5.96
N ALA A 208 2.88 8.82 -5.61
CA ALA A 208 1.56 9.32 -5.26
C ALA A 208 1.64 10.12 -3.96
N LEU A 209 0.97 11.26 -3.93
CA LEU A 209 0.80 12.07 -2.73
C LEU A 209 -0.61 11.82 -2.17
N PRO A 210 -0.79 11.82 -0.84
CA PRO A 210 -2.11 11.77 -0.23
C PRO A 210 -3.03 12.84 -0.79
N GLY A 211 -4.24 12.43 -1.12
CA GLY A 211 -5.29 13.27 -1.65
C GLY A 211 -5.24 13.48 -3.16
N ASP A 212 -4.18 13.09 -3.85
CA ASP A 212 -4.00 13.29 -5.28
C ASP A 212 -4.21 12.02 -6.09
N SER A 213 -4.60 12.20 -7.35
CA SER A 213 -4.58 11.11 -8.30
C SER A 213 -3.14 10.78 -8.73
N PRO A 214 -2.79 9.50 -8.90
CA PRO A 214 -1.51 9.10 -9.48
C PRO A 214 -1.20 9.88 -10.74
N THR A 215 -0.05 10.56 -10.74
CA THR A 215 0.40 11.38 -11.86
C THR A 215 1.64 10.77 -12.48
N PHE A 216 1.63 10.69 -13.81
CA PHE A 216 2.76 10.20 -14.59
C PHE A 216 3.22 11.30 -15.51
N VAL A 217 4.53 11.38 -15.69
CA VAL A 217 5.15 12.40 -16.52
C VAL A 217 5.79 11.77 -17.74
N MET A 218 5.54 12.37 -18.89
CA MET A 218 6.20 12.04 -20.14
C MET A 218 6.98 13.26 -20.59
N VAL A 219 8.28 13.26 -20.30
CA VAL A 219 9.24 14.30 -20.71
C VAL A 219 10.48 13.70 -21.32
N THR A 220 11.13 14.42 -22.24
CA THR A 220 12.38 13.99 -22.85
C THR A 220 13.51 14.96 -22.51
N PRO A 221 14.59 14.52 -21.82
CA PRO A 221 14.82 13.17 -21.27
C PRO A 221 13.94 12.86 -20.06
N LEU A 222 13.71 11.57 -19.80
CA LEU A 222 12.85 11.14 -18.68
C LEU A 222 13.56 11.28 -17.34
N PRO A 223 12.83 11.62 -16.26
CA PRO A 223 13.36 11.53 -14.92
C PRO A 223 13.59 10.06 -14.54
N ALA A 224 14.44 9.84 -13.53
CA ALA A 224 14.53 8.53 -12.89
C ALA A 224 13.17 8.18 -12.27
N ALA A 225 12.71 6.94 -12.45
CA ALA A 225 11.53 6.45 -11.76
C ALA A 225 11.77 6.47 -10.25
N LEU A 226 10.83 7.02 -9.50
CA LEU A 226 10.84 6.91 -8.05
C LEU A 226 10.27 5.53 -7.69
N PRO A 227 11.00 4.68 -6.95
CA PRO A 227 10.52 3.35 -6.53
C PRO A 227 9.50 3.53 -5.40
N ALA A 228 8.31 3.98 -5.74
CA ALA A 228 7.20 4.12 -4.81
C ALA A 228 6.15 3.03 -5.06
N TYR A 229 5.93 2.64 -6.31
CA TYR A 229 4.95 1.62 -6.65
C TYR A 229 5.54 0.23 -6.48
N CYS A 230 4.75 -0.72 -6.00
CA CYS A 230 5.19 -2.11 -5.92
C CYS A 230 3.99 -3.05 -5.91
N MET A 231 4.25 -4.34 -6.12
CA MET A 231 3.24 -5.36 -5.85
C MET A 231 3.37 -5.81 -4.40
N MET A 232 2.27 -6.09 -3.76
CA MET A 232 2.22 -6.73 -2.45
C MET A 232 1.15 -7.84 -2.44
N PRO A 233 1.23 -8.81 -1.51
CA PRO A 233 0.12 -9.74 -1.30
C PRO A 233 -1.18 -8.96 -1.06
N ASN A 234 -2.29 -9.50 -1.56
CA ASN A 234 -3.60 -8.89 -1.33
C ASN A 234 -3.93 -8.89 0.17
N PRO A 235 -4.10 -7.72 0.82
CA PRO A 235 -4.35 -7.68 2.26
C PRO A 235 -5.81 -8.03 2.61
N PHE A 236 -6.72 -8.09 1.64
CA PHE A 236 -8.15 -8.27 1.89
C PHE A 236 -8.53 -9.74 2.05
N PRO A 237 -9.32 -10.09 3.09
CA PRO A 237 -9.80 -11.44 3.22
C PRO A 237 -10.71 -11.88 2.07
N GLY A 238 -10.60 -13.12 1.62
CA GLY A 238 -11.37 -13.74 0.55
C GLY A 238 -10.66 -13.77 -0.81
N GLN A 239 -9.51 -13.10 -0.93
CA GLN A 239 -9.04 -12.62 -2.23
C GLN A 239 -7.59 -13.04 -2.49
N ASP A 240 -7.39 -14.04 -3.33
CA ASP A 240 -6.05 -14.45 -3.78
C ASP A 240 -5.43 -13.39 -4.71
N GLY A 241 -4.09 -13.36 -4.74
CA GLY A 241 -3.32 -12.60 -5.73
C GLY A 241 -2.47 -11.48 -5.15
N THR A 242 -1.95 -10.63 -6.05
CA THR A 242 -1.13 -9.47 -5.69
C THR A 242 -1.84 -8.19 -6.07
N VAL A 243 -1.65 -7.16 -5.25
CA VAL A 243 -2.25 -5.84 -5.45
C VAL A 243 -1.15 -4.80 -5.63
N LEU A 244 -1.45 -3.76 -6.40
CA LEU A 244 -0.60 -2.61 -6.59
C LEU A 244 -0.64 -1.73 -5.33
N ALA A 245 0.52 -1.53 -4.74
CA ALA A 245 0.77 -0.62 -3.63
C ALA A 245 1.58 0.58 -4.08
N VAL A 246 1.49 1.65 -3.28
CA VAL A 246 2.45 2.75 -3.33
C VAL A 246 2.94 3.05 -1.92
N ASN A 247 4.25 3.25 -1.76
CA ASN A 247 4.91 3.38 -0.47
C ASN A 247 4.56 2.24 0.51
N GLY A 248 4.44 1.01 0.00
CA GLY A 248 4.05 -0.18 0.77
C GLY A 248 2.60 -0.18 1.29
N ARG A 249 1.73 0.70 0.77
CA ARG A 249 0.31 0.78 1.11
C ARG A 249 -0.55 0.47 -0.11
N SER A 250 -1.39 -0.56 -0.01
CA SER A 250 -2.40 -0.90 -1.04
C SER A 250 -3.83 -0.71 -0.56
N ASP A 251 -4.01 -0.38 0.71
CA ASP A 251 -5.28 -0.21 1.41
C ASP A 251 -5.82 1.23 1.34
N LEU A 252 -5.00 2.17 0.88
CA LEU A 252 -5.32 3.60 0.82
C LEU A 252 -5.89 4.06 -0.53
N TRP A 253 -6.11 3.16 -1.48
CA TRP A 253 -6.70 3.54 -2.76
C TRP A 253 -8.19 3.81 -2.65
N ALA A 254 -8.67 4.83 -3.35
CA ALA A 254 -10.10 5.09 -3.47
C ALA A 254 -10.48 5.61 -4.86
N LEU A 255 -11.74 5.39 -5.21
CA LEU A 255 -12.40 6.01 -6.35
C LEU A 255 -13.22 7.20 -5.87
N CYS A 256 -12.90 8.39 -6.38
CA CYS A 256 -13.53 9.64 -5.97
C CYS A 256 -14.15 10.34 -7.18
N ALA A 257 -15.43 10.74 -7.07
CA ALA A 257 -16.09 11.54 -8.09
C ALA A 257 -15.48 12.95 -8.14
N ASN A 258 -14.93 13.31 -9.29
CA ASN A 258 -14.28 14.59 -9.53
C ASN A 258 -15.32 15.68 -9.82
N THR A 259 -15.49 16.58 -8.86
CA THR A 259 -16.46 17.69 -8.91
C THR A 259 -16.09 18.75 -9.96
N SER A 260 -14.82 18.82 -10.35
CA SER A 260 -14.31 19.73 -11.38
C SER A 260 -14.31 19.14 -12.80
N ALA A 261 -14.65 17.86 -12.95
CA ALA A 261 -14.59 17.12 -14.22
C ALA A 261 -15.89 16.37 -14.54
N ALA A 262 -17.04 17.05 -14.36
CA ALA A 262 -18.37 16.52 -14.69
C ALA A 262 -18.69 15.17 -14.01
N GLY A 263 -18.17 14.94 -12.81
CA GLY A 263 -18.41 13.71 -12.05
C GLY A 263 -17.60 12.51 -12.51
N ARG A 264 -16.59 12.69 -13.37
CA ARG A 264 -15.61 11.64 -13.70
C ARG A 264 -15.04 11.04 -12.41
N VAL A 265 -14.99 9.72 -12.30
CA VAL A 265 -14.47 9.06 -11.11
C VAL A 265 -12.97 8.77 -11.29
N ASP A 266 -12.15 9.53 -10.56
CA ASP A 266 -10.69 9.44 -10.56
C ASP A 266 -10.20 8.45 -9.49
N LEU A 267 -9.08 7.77 -9.76
CA LEU A 267 -8.35 7.03 -8.74
C LEU A 267 -7.57 8.04 -7.89
N VAL A 268 -7.67 7.94 -6.57
CA VAL A 268 -7.02 8.82 -5.60
C VAL A 268 -6.28 7.97 -4.58
N PHE A 269 -5.06 8.35 -4.25
CA PHE A 269 -4.30 7.74 -3.15
C PHE A 269 -4.56 8.50 -1.86
N ASP A 270 -4.92 7.79 -0.79
CA ASP A 270 -5.15 8.33 0.55
C ASP A 270 -5.98 9.63 0.57
N PRO A 271 -7.28 9.58 0.16
CA PRO A 271 -8.10 10.78 0.01
C PRO A 271 -8.21 11.59 1.31
N ILE A 272 -8.17 12.92 1.18
CA ILE A 272 -8.16 13.84 2.33
C ILE A 272 -9.44 14.69 2.40
N PRO A 273 -9.83 15.17 3.60
CA PRO A 273 -10.95 16.08 3.75
C PRO A 273 -10.66 17.45 3.10
N ASN A 274 -11.71 18.16 2.69
CA ASN A 274 -11.65 19.51 2.10
C ASN A 274 -10.80 19.62 0.83
N HIS A 275 -10.63 18.53 0.07
CA HIS A 275 -9.93 18.57 -1.20
C HIS A 275 -10.74 19.34 -2.26
N PRO A 276 -10.13 20.21 -3.09
CA PRO A 276 -10.86 21.06 -4.04
C PRO A 276 -11.54 20.32 -5.19
N ARG A 277 -11.26 19.03 -5.39
CA ARG A 277 -11.71 18.26 -6.57
C ARG A 277 -12.65 17.10 -6.25
N TYR A 278 -12.87 16.77 -4.98
CA TYR A 278 -13.80 15.71 -4.57
C TYR A 278 -14.26 15.93 -3.14
N GLU A 279 -15.35 15.27 -2.76
CA GLU A 279 -15.80 15.20 -1.38
C GLU A 279 -15.42 13.84 -0.80
N LEU A 280 -14.69 13.85 0.33
CA LEU A 280 -14.19 12.62 0.96
C LEU A 280 -15.32 11.60 1.24
N ALA A 281 -16.49 12.08 1.65
CA ALA A 281 -17.66 11.24 1.94
C ALA A 281 -18.19 10.46 0.71
N ASN A 282 -17.85 10.91 -0.50
CA ASN A 282 -18.26 10.28 -1.75
C ASN A 282 -17.19 9.34 -2.32
N CYS A 283 -15.99 9.31 -1.72
CA CYS A 283 -14.92 8.39 -2.12
C CYS A 283 -15.24 6.97 -1.66
N ARG A 284 -14.86 5.99 -2.48
CA ARG A 284 -15.07 4.56 -2.21
C ARG A 284 -13.74 3.83 -2.21
N SER A 285 -13.40 3.20 -1.09
CA SER A 285 -12.16 2.43 -0.96
C SER A 285 -12.12 1.27 -1.96
N VAL A 286 -10.97 1.11 -2.58
CA VAL A 286 -10.68 0.04 -3.55
C VAL A 286 -9.29 -0.54 -3.29
N TYR A 287 -9.00 -1.69 -3.88
CA TYR A 287 -7.64 -2.15 -4.12
C TYR A 287 -7.41 -2.38 -5.59
N LEU A 288 -6.14 -2.34 -6.01
CA LEU A 288 -5.78 -2.39 -7.41
C LEU A 288 -5.18 -3.74 -7.76
N THR A 289 -5.82 -4.50 -8.64
CA THR A 289 -5.28 -5.76 -9.14
C THR A 289 -4.68 -5.56 -10.53
N LEU A 290 -3.63 -6.33 -10.82
CA LEU A 290 -3.05 -6.47 -12.15
C LEU A 290 -3.43 -7.84 -12.70
N THR A 291 -3.98 -7.87 -13.91
CA THR A 291 -4.24 -9.13 -14.63
C THR A 291 -3.47 -9.10 -15.94
N ASP A 292 -2.71 -10.15 -16.23
CA ASP A 292 -1.96 -10.26 -17.48
C ASP A 292 -2.88 -10.00 -18.69
N ALA A 293 -2.40 -9.19 -19.63
CA ALA A 293 -3.14 -8.77 -20.82
C ALA A 293 -2.93 -9.69 -22.04
#